data_AF-A0A483T4K3-F1
#
_entry.id   AF-A0A483T4K3-F1
#
_cell.length_a   1.000
_cell.length_b   1.000
_cell.length_c   1.000
_cell.angle_alpha   90.00
_cell.angle_beta   90.00
_cell.angle_gamma   90.00
#
_symmetry.space_group_name_H-M   'P 1'
#
loop_
_entity.id
_entity.type
_entity.pdbx_description
1 polymer ?
#
loop_
_entity_poly.entity_id
_entity_poly.type
_entity_poly.pdbx_seq_one_letter_code
_entity_poly.pdbx_strand_id
1 'polypeptide(L)'
;GQPASLYEALVKDYTGRTPEAQSQTLVITHLNKDRRALNSLIHDARRENGETGKEEITLPVLVTSNIRDGELRKLSTWTAHKEAVALVDNVYHRISKVDKDNQLITLTDSEGKERFISPREASAEGVTLYRQEKITVSQGDRMRFSKSDPERGYVANSIWEVQSVSGDSVTLSDGKLTRTLTPKADQAQQHIDLAYAITAHGAQGASEPYAIALEGVAGGREQMASFESAYVALSRMKQHVQVYTDSREGWIKAIQHSPEKATAHDILEPRNDRAVKSADLLFGRARPLDETAAGRAALQQSGLAQGSSPGKFISPGKKYPQPHVALPAFDKNGKAAGIWLSP
;
A
#
# COMPACT_ATOMS: atom_id res chain seq x y z
N GLY A 1 -19.35 7.62 28.50
CA GLY A 1 -19.90 6.33 28.07
C GLY A 1 -18.84 5.51 27.35
N GLN A 2 -19.01 4.19 27.32
CA GLN A 2 -18.28 3.32 26.41
C GLN A 2 -18.64 3.68 24.96
N PRO A 3 -17.68 3.66 24.02
CA PRO A 3 -17.94 3.98 22.61
C PRO A 3 -18.87 2.92 21.98
N ALA A 4 -19.82 3.35 21.15
CA ALA A 4 -20.79 2.45 20.51
C ALA A 4 -20.20 1.74 19.28
N SER A 5 -19.12 2.28 18.71
CA SER A 5 -18.42 1.69 17.56
C SER A 5 -16.90 1.80 17.66
N LEU A 6 -16.20 1.00 16.84
CA LEU A 6 -14.75 1.05 16.74
C LEU A 6 -14.24 2.39 16.23
N TYR A 7 -14.98 3.02 15.30
CA TYR A 7 -14.65 4.35 14.79
C TYR A 7 -14.81 5.41 15.87
N GLU A 8 -15.91 5.40 16.64
CA GLU A 8 -16.10 6.35 17.75
C GLU A 8 -14.98 6.24 18.80
N ALA A 9 -14.58 5.01 19.14
CA ALA A 9 -13.50 4.78 20.09
C ALA A 9 -12.18 5.40 19.62
N LEU A 10 -11.88 5.23 18.33
CA LEU A 10 -10.68 5.75 17.67
C LEU A 10 -10.72 7.28 17.56
N VAL A 11 -11.84 7.84 17.08
CA VAL A 11 -12.04 9.29 16.95
C VAL A 11 -11.89 9.96 18.31
N LYS A 12 -12.49 9.38 19.36
CA LYS A 12 -12.40 9.90 20.72
C LYS A 12 -10.98 9.84 21.31
N ASP A 13 -10.18 8.81 20.98
CA ASP A 13 -8.74 8.80 21.35
C ASP A 13 -8.01 9.92 20.63
N TYR A 14 -8.20 10.05 19.31
CA TYR A 14 -7.56 11.12 18.56
C TYR A 14 -7.92 12.52 19.10
N THR A 15 -9.21 12.85 19.19
CA THR A 15 -9.65 14.17 19.66
C THR A 15 -9.49 14.39 21.15
N GLY A 16 -9.28 13.32 21.94
CA GLY A 16 -8.97 13.41 23.37
C GLY A 16 -7.50 13.73 23.67
N ARG A 17 -6.62 13.72 22.65
CA ARG A 17 -5.21 14.10 22.77
C ARG A 17 -5.05 15.62 22.78
N THR A 18 -3.94 16.09 23.35
CA THR A 18 -3.56 17.52 23.26
C THR A 18 -3.32 17.91 21.80
N PRO A 19 -3.46 19.19 21.42
CA PRO A 19 -3.21 19.65 20.05
C PRO A 19 -1.82 19.23 19.53
N GLU A 20 -0.79 19.27 20.37
CA GLU A 20 0.56 18.83 20.02
C GLU A 20 0.60 17.33 19.73
N ALA A 21 -0.01 16.52 20.59
CA ALA A 21 -0.08 15.08 20.39
C ALA A 21 -0.93 14.70 19.17
N GLN A 22 -2.06 15.38 18.92
CA GLN A 22 -2.83 15.22 17.69
C GLN A 22 -1.99 15.53 16.45
N SER A 23 -1.19 16.61 16.53
CA SER A 23 -0.34 17.05 15.44
C SER A 23 0.73 16.02 15.04
N GLN A 24 1.15 15.21 16.02
CA GLN A 24 2.15 14.16 15.95
C GLN A 24 1.54 12.74 15.92
N THR A 25 0.23 12.62 15.70
CA THR A 25 -0.48 11.34 15.65
C THR A 25 -0.93 11.02 14.24
N LEU A 26 -0.53 9.85 13.77
CA LEU A 26 -0.94 9.31 12.48
C LEU A 26 -2.08 8.29 12.64
N VAL A 27 -3.22 8.52 12.01
CA VAL A 27 -4.30 7.52 11.96
C VAL A 27 -4.10 6.64 10.72
N ILE A 28 -3.98 5.33 10.92
CA ILE A 28 -3.67 4.36 9.86
C ILE A 28 -4.84 3.39 9.71
N THR A 29 -5.20 3.10 8.47
CA THR A 29 -6.19 2.07 8.11
C THR A 29 -5.77 1.39 6.80
N HIS A 30 -6.37 0.25 6.44
CA HIS A 30 -6.08 -0.42 5.18
C HIS A 30 -7.05 -0.03 4.06
N LEU A 31 -8.30 0.31 4.40
CA LEU A 31 -9.35 0.55 3.42
C LEU A 31 -9.56 2.03 3.16
N ASN A 32 -9.71 2.40 1.88
CA ASN A 32 -10.10 3.76 1.51
C ASN A 32 -11.47 4.17 2.08
N LYS A 33 -12.40 3.21 2.24
CA LYS A 33 -13.70 3.47 2.85
C LYS A 33 -13.55 3.89 4.32
N ASP A 34 -12.82 3.12 5.10
CA ASP A 34 -12.53 3.40 6.51
C ASP A 34 -11.82 4.74 6.67
N ARG A 35 -10.82 4.99 5.83
CA ARG A 35 -10.05 6.24 5.85
C ARG A 35 -10.93 7.47 5.69
N ARG A 36 -11.88 7.44 4.75
CA ARG A 36 -12.79 8.55 4.50
C ARG A 36 -13.79 8.73 5.65
N ALA A 37 -14.32 7.63 6.17
CA ALA A 37 -15.21 7.68 7.33
C ALA A 37 -14.50 8.29 8.54
N LEU A 38 -13.28 7.84 8.85
CA LEU A 38 -12.47 8.38 9.93
C LEU A 38 -12.11 9.86 9.70
N ASN A 39 -11.73 10.25 8.49
CA ASN A 39 -11.47 11.65 8.16
C ASN A 39 -12.68 12.55 8.45
N SER A 40 -13.88 12.15 8.01
CA SER A 40 -15.11 12.90 8.27
C SER A 40 -15.42 12.96 9.76
N LEU A 41 -15.40 11.82 10.46
CA LEU A 41 -15.72 11.76 11.88
C LEU A 41 -14.72 12.54 12.76
N ILE A 42 -13.44 12.53 12.40
CA ILE A 42 -12.42 13.34 13.09
C ILE A 42 -12.68 14.83 12.84
N HIS A 43 -12.99 15.23 11.60
CA HIS A 43 -13.36 16.61 11.30
C HIS A 43 -14.58 17.06 12.13
N ASP A 44 -15.66 16.29 12.10
CA ASP A 44 -16.90 16.59 12.83
C ASP A 44 -16.62 16.73 14.33
N ALA A 45 -15.86 15.80 14.91
CA ALA A 45 -15.52 15.83 16.34
C ALA A 45 -14.61 17.01 16.71
N ARG A 46 -13.63 17.37 15.87
CA ARG A 46 -12.78 18.56 16.10
C ARG A 46 -13.59 19.84 16.02
N ARG A 47 -14.55 19.90 15.11
CA ARG A 47 -15.48 21.03 14.96
C ARG A 47 -16.39 21.16 16.18
N GLU A 48 -16.96 20.07 16.65
CA GLU A 48 -17.77 20.04 17.88
C GLU A 48 -16.97 20.48 19.11
N ASN A 49 -15.68 20.12 19.18
CA ASN A 49 -14.77 20.56 20.24
C ASN A 49 -14.31 22.02 20.11
N GLY A 50 -14.63 22.71 19.01
CA GLY A 50 -14.17 24.07 18.73
C GLY A 50 -12.68 24.17 18.38
N GLU A 51 -12.07 23.08 17.93
CA GLU A 51 -10.67 23.02 17.49
C GLU A 51 -10.46 23.52 16.05
N THR A 52 -11.55 23.63 15.27
CA THR A 52 -11.55 24.19 13.92
C THR A 52 -12.32 25.51 13.87
N GLY A 53 -12.13 26.27 12.78
CA GLY A 53 -12.92 27.48 12.52
C GLY A 53 -14.41 27.18 12.38
N LYS A 54 -15.26 28.18 12.69
CA LYS A 54 -16.73 28.06 12.58
C LYS A 54 -17.24 27.99 11.13
N GLU A 55 -16.43 28.45 10.19
CA GLU A 55 -16.79 28.44 8.78
C GLU A 55 -16.42 27.09 8.16
N GLU A 56 -17.37 26.53 7.42
CA GLU A 56 -17.26 25.25 6.72
C GLU A 56 -17.53 25.45 5.23
N ILE A 57 -16.76 24.75 4.40
CA ILE A 57 -16.98 24.68 2.96
C ILE A 57 -17.01 23.23 2.50
N THR A 58 -18.00 22.89 1.68
CA THR A 58 -18.07 21.57 1.02
C THR A 58 -17.44 21.64 -0.36
N LEU A 59 -16.39 20.85 -0.56
CA LEU A 59 -15.58 20.81 -1.78
C LEU A 59 -15.86 19.51 -2.57
N PRO A 60 -16.01 19.59 -3.91
CA PRO A 60 -16.03 18.39 -4.75
C PRO A 60 -14.62 17.79 -4.82
N VAL A 61 -14.54 16.45 -4.77
CA VAL A 61 -13.29 15.71 -4.87
C VAL A 61 -13.41 14.54 -5.85
N LEU A 62 -12.28 14.17 -6.46
CA LEU A 62 -12.17 13.02 -7.35
C LEU A 62 -11.48 11.86 -6.64
N VAL A 63 -12.20 10.73 -6.53
CA VAL A 63 -11.69 9.50 -5.92
C VAL A 63 -11.53 8.43 -6.98
N THR A 64 -10.32 7.89 -7.12
CA THR A 64 -10.04 6.82 -8.09
C THR A 64 -10.96 5.62 -7.89
N SER A 65 -11.52 5.08 -8.97
CA SER A 65 -12.45 3.95 -8.92
C SER A 65 -11.77 2.59 -8.66
N ASN A 66 -10.43 2.55 -8.60
CA ASN A 66 -9.61 1.35 -8.37
C ASN A 66 -9.98 0.18 -9.31
N ILE A 67 -10.15 0.50 -10.59
CA ILE A 67 -10.45 -0.48 -11.62
C ILE A 67 -9.15 -1.16 -12.03
N ARG A 68 -9.16 -2.49 -12.08
CA ARG A 68 -7.99 -3.27 -12.53
C ARG A 68 -7.77 -3.04 -14.03
N ASP A 69 -6.52 -3.03 -14.47
CA ASP A 69 -6.12 -2.71 -15.86
C ASP A 69 -6.94 -3.48 -16.92
N GLY A 70 -7.21 -4.77 -16.69
CA GLY A 70 -7.99 -5.59 -17.62
C GLY A 70 -9.50 -5.34 -17.61
N GLU A 71 -10.05 -4.76 -16.54
CA GLU A 71 -11.50 -4.52 -16.40
C GLU A 71 -11.96 -3.34 -17.27
N LEU A 72 -11.10 -2.34 -17.54
CA LEU A 72 -11.43 -1.24 -18.45
C LEU A 72 -11.67 -1.70 -19.89
N ARG A 73 -11.18 -2.90 -20.27
CA ARG A 73 -11.44 -3.49 -21.59
C ARG A 73 -12.86 -4.05 -21.73
N LYS A 74 -13.62 -4.12 -20.64
CA LYS A 74 -14.98 -4.64 -20.65
C LYS A 74 -15.98 -3.49 -20.67
N LEU A 75 -16.88 -3.50 -21.63
CA LEU A 75 -17.95 -2.51 -21.74
C LEU A 75 -18.90 -2.49 -20.52
N SER A 76 -19.03 -3.63 -19.82
CA SER A 76 -19.78 -3.72 -18.57
C SER A 76 -19.24 -2.80 -17.48
N THR A 77 -17.91 -2.61 -17.43
CA THR A 77 -17.24 -1.71 -16.49
C THR A 77 -17.67 -0.27 -16.73
N TRP A 78 -17.63 0.19 -17.99
CA TRP A 78 -18.08 1.53 -18.36
C TRP A 78 -19.56 1.76 -18.07
N THR A 79 -20.39 0.74 -18.29
CA THR A 79 -21.82 0.80 -17.96
C THR A 79 -22.03 0.96 -16.44
N ALA A 80 -21.29 0.21 -15.62
CA ALA A 80 -21.36 0.29 -14.17
C ALA A 80 -20.82 1.62 -13.62
N HIS A 81 -19.94 2.29 -14.37
CA HIS A 81 -19.30 3.54 -14.00
C HIS A 81 -19.76 4.72 -14.88
N LYS A 82 -20.99 4.72 -15.38
CA LYS A 82 -21.50 5.76 -16.29
C LYS A 82 -21.43 7.18 -15.70
N GLU A 83 -21.51 7.32 -14.39
CA GLU A 83 -21.42 8.62 -13.70
C GLU A 83 -19.98 9.04 -13.35
N ALA A 84 -18.98 8.22 -13.70
CA ALA A 84 -17.59 8.53 -13.43
C ALA A 84 -17.07 9.65 -14.34
N VAL A 85 -16.08 10.38 -13.83
CA VAL A 85 -15.24 11.29 -14.62
C VAL A 85 -14.07 10.50 -15.17
N ALA A 86 -13.89 10.50 -16.48
CA ALA A 86 -12.77 9.89 -17.16
C ALA A 86 -11.66 10.94 -17.35
N LEU A 87 -10.43 10.61 -16.95
CA LEU A 87 -9.25 11.40 -17.30
C LEU A 87 -8.54 10.73 -18.46
N VAL A 88 -8.43 11.44 -19.58
CA VAL A 88 -7.75 10.97 -20.80
C VAL A 88 -6.87 12.11 -21.31
N ASP A 89 -5.58 11.86 -21.54
CA ASP A 89 -4.63 12.88 -22.03
C ASP A 89 -4.66 14.20 -21.22
N ASN A 90 -4.73 14.10 -19.89
CA ASN A 90 -4.89 15.23 -18.96
C ASN A 90 -6.19 16.06 -19.09
N VAL A 91 -7.15 15.62 -19.91
CA VAL A 91 -8.47 16.24 -20.04
C VAL A 91 -9.52 15.42 -19.28
N TYR A 92 -10.36 16.12 -18.52
CA TYR A 92 -11.48 15.51 -17.80
C TYR A 92 -12.71 15.43 -18.70
N HIS A 93 -13.31 14.26 -18.75
CA HIS A 93 -14.50 13.98 -19.53
C HIS A 93 -15.59 13.32 -18.67
N ARG A 94 -16.85 13.54 -19.04
CA ARG A 94 -17.97 12.72 -18.59
C ARG A 94 -18.28 11.62 -19.60
N ILE A 95 -18.73 10.47 -19.11
CA ILE A 95 -19.23 9.39 -19.96
C ILE A 95 -20.68 9.71 -20.33
N SER A 96 -20.90 10.19 -21.56
CA SER A 96 -22.24 10.59 -22.03
C SER A 96 -23.05 9.38 -22.54
N LYS A 97 -22.40 8.47 -23.28
CA LYS A 97 -23.04 7.28 -23.85
C LYS A 97 -22.12 6.06 -23.80
N VAL A 98 -22.71 4.89 -23.55
CA VAL A 98 -22.05 3.58 -23.73
C VAL A 98 -22.91 2.78 -24.69
N ASP A 99 -22.41 2.55 -25.90
CA ASP A 99 -23.07 1.84 -26.99
C ASP A 99 -22.61 0.38 -27.01
N LYS A 100 -23.53 -0.53 -26.70
CA LYS A 100 -23.22 -1.96 -26.57
C LYS A 100 -23.06 -2.66 -27.91
N ASP A 101 -23.84 -2.24 -28.89
CA ASP A 101 -23.88 -2.88 -30.20
C ASP A 101 -22.62 -2.52 -30.99
N ASN A 102 -22.18 -1.26 -30.88
CA ASN A 102 -21.00 -0.75 -31.58
C ASN A 102 -19.70 -0.81 -30.75
N GLN A 103 -19.76 -1.30 -29.51
CA GLN A 103 -18.62 -1.35 -28.57
C GLN A 103 -17.90 0.00 -28.40
N LEU A 104 -18.70 1.08 -28.31
CA LEU A 104 -18.21 2.46 -28.33
C LEU A 104 -18.63 3.22 -27.08
N ILE A 105 -17.72 4.02 -26.55
CA ILE A 105 -17.97 4.94 -25.44
C ILE A 105 -17.84 6.36 -25.98
N THR A 106 -18.85 7.19 -25.70
CA THR A 106 -18.80 8.63 -25.96
C THR A 106 -18.43 9.35 -24.68
N LEU A 107 -17.34 10.10 -24.75
CA LEU A 107 -16.82 10.98 -23.72
C LEU A 107 -17.09 12.42 -24.13
N THR A 108 -17.43 13.29 -23.18
CA THR A 108 -17.68 14.71 -23.43
C THR A 108 -16.88 15.55 -22.45
N ASP A 109 -16.07 16.49 -22.92
CA ASP A 109 -15.34 17.44 -22.05
C ASP A 109 -16.23 18.60 -21.57
N SER A 110 -15.63 19.54 -20.82
CA SER A 110 -16.32 20.73 -20.32
C SER A 110 -16.77 21.72 -21.40
N GLU A 111 -16.17 21.67 -22.59
CA GLU A 111 -16.52 22.52 -23.74
C GLU A 111 -17.64 21.89 -24.59
N GLY A 112 -18.09 20.68 -24.23
CA GLY A 112 -19.11 19.94 -24.97
C GLY A 112 -18.56 19.17 -26.17
N LYS A 113 -17.23 19.10 -26.34
CA LYS A 113 -16.62 18.35 -27.43
C LYS A 113 -16.68 16.85 -27.12
N GLU A 114 -17.20 16.10 -28.08
CA GLU A 114 -17.27 14.64 -27.99
C GLU A 114 -15.96 13.98 -28.44
N ARG A 115 -15.59 12.93 -27.72
CA ARG A 115 -14.53 11.99 -28.06
C ARG A 115 -15.12 10.58 -28.01
N PHE A 116 -14.88 9.82 -29.06
CA PHE A 116 -15.28 8.42 -29.11
C PHE A 116 -14.08 7.54 -28.78
N ILE A 117 -14.29 6.52 -27.95
CA ILE A 117 -13.24 5.57 -27.58
C ILE A 117 -13.82 4.17 -27.44
N SER A 118 -13.10 3.16 -27.92
CA SER A 118 -13.42 1.77 -27.62
C SER A 118 -12.81 1.33 -26.29
N PRO A 119 -13.37 0.31 -25.59
CA PRO A 119 -12.77 -0.23 -24.37
C PRO A 119 -11.30 -0.69 -24.53
N ARG A 120 -10.91 -1.10 -25.75
CA ARG A 120 -9.54 -1.53 -26.05
C ARG A 120 -8.59 -0.34 -26.10
N GLU A 121 -8.96 0.73 -26.81
CA GLU A 121 -8.20 1.98 -26.88
C GLU A 121 -8.09 2.63 -25.51
N ALA A 122 -9.16 2.64 -24.72
CA ALA A 122 -9.15 3.23 -23.38
C ALA A 122 -8.11 2.60 -22.43
N SER A 123 -7.85 1.29 -22.58
CA SER A 123 -6.78 0.63 -21.82
C SER A 123 -5.38 1.00 -22.31
N ALA A 124 -5.21 1.30 -23.60
CA ALA A 124 -3.92 1.69 -24.19
C ALA A 124 -3.60 3.16 -23.93
N GLU A 125 -4.62 4.03 -23.90
CA GLU A 125 -4.51 5.46 -23.64
C GLU A 125 -4.40 5.81 -22.14
N GLY A 126 -4.35 4.80 -21.26
CA GLY A 126 -4.17 5.01 -19.82
C GLY A 126 -5.35 5.70 -19.13
N VAL A 127 -6.57 5.49 -19.61
CA VAL A 127 -7.76 6.14 -19.05
C VAL A 127 -7.93 5.79 -17.58
N THR A 128 -8.13 6.81 -16.74
CA THR A 128 -8.43 6.63 -15.33
C THR A 128 -9.85 7.10 -15.03
N LEU A 129 -10.66 6.26 -14.37
CA LEU A 129 -12.02 6.62 -13.95
C LEU A 129 -12.06 7.06 -12.49
N TYR A 130 -12.64 8.23 -12.25
CA TYR A 130 -12.84 8.82 -10.94
C TYR A 130 -14.33 8.91 -10.58
N ARG A 131 -14.66 8.62 -9.32
CA ARG A 131 -15.98 8.93 -8.77
C ARG A 131 -15.92 10.32 -8.14
N GLN A 132 -16.94 11.13 -8.43
CA GLN A 132 -17.10 12.44 -7.82
C GLN A 132 -17.71 12.28 -6.42
N GLU A 133 -17.05 12.84 -5.42
CA GLU A 133 -17.51 12.86 -4.04
C GLU A 133 -17.38 14.26 -3.44
N LYS A 134 -17.70 14.40 -2.16
CA LYS A 134 -17.62 15.66 -1.44
C LYS A 134 -16.91 15.46 -0.11
N ILE A 135 -16.15 16.47 0.31
CA ILE A 135 -15.61 16.60 1.66
C ILE A 135 -16.02 17.96 2.23
N THR A 136 -16.22 18.04 3.54
CA THR A 136 -16.37 19.30 4.25
C THR A 136 -15.07 19.63 4.94
N VAL A 137 -14.65 20.89 4.87
CA VAL A 137 -13.43 21.38 5.50
C VAL A 137 -13.64 22.72 6.18
N SER A 138 -12.84 22.99 7.20
CA SER A 138 -12.79 24.20 8.02
C SER A 138 -11.35 24.70 8.16
N GLN A 139 -11.20 25.95 8.59
CA GLN A 139 -9.91 26.44 9.05
C GLN A 139 -9.33 25.54 10.16
N GLY A 140 -8.03 25.25 10.08
CA GLY A 140 -7.31 24.36 11.00
C GLY A 140 -7.39 22.88 10.64
N ASP A 141 -8.11 22.51 9.56
CA ASP A 141 -8.07 21.15 9.03
C ASP A 141 -6.73 20.84 8.37
N ARG A 142 -6.40 19.54 8.35
CA ARG A 142 -5.29 19.01 7.57
C ARG A 142 -5.81 18.40 6.28
N MET A 143 -5.23 18.82 5.16
CA MET A 143 -5.54 18.34 3.82
C MET A 143 -4.31 17.75 3.15
N ARG A 144 -4.53 16.95 2.11
CA ARG A 144 -3.49 16.44 1.23
C ARG A 144 -3.94 16.40 -0.21
N PHE A 145 -2.98 16.38 -1.12
CA PHE A 145 -3.23 16.04 -2.51
C PHE A 145 -3.29 14.52 -2.69
N SER A 146 -4.31 14.03 -3.38
CA SER A 146 -4.47 12.59 -3.69
C SER A 146 -3.73 12.16 -4.97
N LYS A 147 -3.32 13.12 -5.80
CA LYS A 147 -2.56 12.91 -7.04
C LYS A 147 -1.46 13.98 -7.16
N SER A 148 -0.29 13.60 -7.67
CA SER A 148 0.76 14.55 -8.02
C SER A 148 0.45 15.23 -9.36
N ASP A 149 0.76 16.51 -9.45
CA ASP A 149 0.68 17.31 -10.66
C ASP A 149 1.94 18.20 -10.71
N PRO A 150 3.00 17.77 -11.43
CA PRO A 150 4.25 18.51 -11.49
C PRO A 150 4.12 19.90 -12.12
N GLU A 151 3.23 20.07 -13.10
CA GLU A 151 3.01 21.35 -13.78
C GLU A 151 2.44 22.40 -12.82
N ARG A 152 1.61 21.95 -11.88
CA ARG A 152 1.04 22.79 -10.80
C ARG A 152 1.84 22.73 -9.49
N GLY A 153 2.90 21.92 -9.46
CA GLY A 153 3.71 21.66 -8.27
C GLY A 153 2.92 20.98 -7.13
N TYR A 154 1.85 20.23 -7.42
CA TYR A 154 1.16 19.42 -6.41
C TYR A 154 1.92 18.10 -6.19
N VAL A 155 2.16 17.76 -4.93
CA VAL A 155 2.84 16.53 -4.55
C VAL A 155 1.86 15.64 -3.80
N ALA A 156 1.60 14.44 -4.31
CA ALA A 156 0.72 13.47 -3.66
C ALA A 156 1.17 13.19 -2.22
N ASN A 157 0.20 13.06 -1.31
CA ASN A 157 0.41 12.80 0.11
C ASN A 157 1.17 13.90 0.88
N SER A 158 1.51 15.04 0.27
CA SER A 158 1.97 16.21 1.01
C SER A 158 0.83 16.74 1.89
N ILE A 159 1.15 17.06 3.15
CA ILE A 159 0.19 17.54 4.15
C ILE A 159 0.24 19.06 4.17
N TRP A 160 -0.95 19.66 4.16
CA TRP A 160 -1.17 21.10 4.20
C TRP A 160 -2.24 21.41 5.24
N GLU A 161 -2.12 22.56 5.89
CA GLU A 161 -3.11 23.08 6.83
C GLU A 161 -4.01 24.10 6.14
N VAL A 162 -5.32 24.01 6.39
CA VAL A 162 -6.30 24.99 5.91
C VAL A 162 -6.18 26.27 6.72
N GLN A 163 -5.69 27.33 6.10
CA GLN A 163 -5.54 28.65 6.69
C GLN A 163 -6.84 29.45 6.67
N SER A 164 -7.62 29.32 5.60
CA SER A 164 -8.93 29.96 5.48
C SER A 164 -9.81 29.25 4.47
N VAL A 165 -11.11 29.37 4.68
CA VAL A 165 -12.15 28.98 3.74
C VAL A 165 -12.94 30.22 3.39
N SER A 166 -13.21 30.46 2.11
CA SER A 166 -13.96 31.64 1.69
C SER A 166 -14.68 31.40 0.37
N GLY A 167 -16.01 31.56 0.38
CA GLY A 167 -16.87 31.31 -0.77
C GLY A 167 -16.70 29.89 -1.31
N ASP A 168 -16.06 29.76 -2.47
CA ASP A 168 -15.77 28.48 -3.15
C ASP A 168 -14.28 28.10 -3.14
N SER A 169 -13.47 28.83 -2.35
CA SER A 169 -12.02 28.70 -2.27
C SER A 169 -11.55 28.22 -0.90
N VAL A 170 -10.43 27.50 -0.91
CA VAL A 170 -9.71 27.07 0.28
C VAL A 170 -8.24 27.47 0.16
N THR A 171 -7.69 28.09 1.20
CA THR A 171 -6.28 28.47 1.26
C THR A 171 -5.53 27.49 2.15
N LEU A 172 -4.48 26.90 1.62
CA LEU A 172 -3.65 25.87 2.24
C LEU A 172 -2.23 26.40 2.50
N SER A 173 -1.60 25.97 3.58
CA SER A 173 -0.17 26.20 3.84
C SER A 173 0.54 24.96 4.37
N ASP A 174 1.78 24.73 3.93
CA ASP A 174 2.69 23.74 4.50
C ASP A 174 3.74 24.37 5.44
N GLY A 175 3.52 25.63 5.84
CA GLY A 175 4.44 26.45 6.64
C GLY A 175 5.53 27.16 5.84
N LYS A 176 5.74 26.79 4.56
CA LYS A 176 6.72 27.44 3.66
C LYS A 176 6.04 28.13 2.48
N LEU A 177 5.04 27.48 1.92
CA LEU A 177 4.26 27.92 0.79
C LEU A 177 2.80 28.10 1.21
N THR A 178 2.11 28.97 0.48
CA THR A 178 0.67 29.15 0.58
C THR A 178 0.06 28.97 -0.80
N ARG A 179 -1.09 28.31 -0.87
CA ARG A 179 -1.80 28.03 -2.12
C ARG A 179 -3.29 28.19 -1.92
N THR A 180 -3.97 28.82 -2.86
CA THR A 180 -5.43 28.91 -2.87
C THR A 180 -5.97 27.99 -3.96
N LEU A 181 -6.93 27.15 -3.60
CA LEU A 181 -7.61 26.22 -4.49
C LEU A 181 -9.07 26.64 -4.68
N THR A 182 -9.62 26.41 -5.87
CA THR A 182 -11.03 26.60 -6.25
C THR A 182 -11.60 25.32 -6.91
N PRO A 183 -11.75 24.21 -6.16
CA PRO A 183 -12.09 22.89 -6.74
C PRO A 183 -13.45 22.84 -7.47
N LYS A 184 -14.36 23.76 -7.18
CA LYS A 184 -15.65 23.87 -7.91
C LYS A 184 -15.48 24.42 -9.32
N ALA A 185 -14.47 25.27 -9.55
CA ALA A 185 -14.19 25.87 -10.85
C ALA A 185 -13.19 25.05 -11.68
N ASP A 186 -12.25 24.35 -11.02
CA ASP A 186 -11.16 23.62 -11.67
C ASP A 186 -11.10 22.15 -11.22
N GLN A 187 -11.43 21.24 -12.13
CA GLN A 187 -11.41 19.79 -11.85
C GLN A 187 -10.02 19.26 -11.52
N ALA A 188 -8.95 19.88 -12.01
CA ALA A 188 -7.59 19.46 -11.68
C ALA A 188 -7.29 19.64 -10.18
N GLN A 189 -8.01 20.54 -9.51
CA GLN A 189 -7.85 20.82 -8.08
C GLN A 189 -8.76 19.95 -7.19
N GLN A 190 -9.55 19.04 -7.79
CA GLN A 190 -10.41 18.11 -7.06
C GLN A 190 -9.65 16.86 -6.54
N HIS A 191 -8.35 16.73 -6.85
CA HIS A 191 -7.49 15.67 -6.31
C HIS A 191 -6.98 16.01 -4.91
N ILE A 192 -7.92 16.19 -3.98
CA ILE A 192 -7.67 16.58 -2.59
C ILE A 192 -8.48 15.70 -1.63
N ASP A 193 -8.02 15.60 -0.39
CA ASP A 193 -8.68 14.86 0.68
C ASP A 193 -8.27 15.45 2.04
N LEU A 194 -9.03 15.14 3.09
CA LEU A 194 -8.58 15.34 4.46
C LEU A 194 -7.40 14.39 4.77
N ALA A 195 -6.52 14.83 5.66
CA ALA A 195 -5.24 14.18 5.96
C ALA A 195 -5.12 13.69 7.41
N TYR A 196 -6.23 13.50 8.13
CA TYR A 196 -6.21 12.91 9.47
C TYR A 196 -5.84 11.43 9.45
N ALA A 197 -6.47 10.68 8.53
CA ALA A 197 -6.27 9.27 8.32
C ALA A 197 -5.64 8.99 6.96
N ILE A 198 -4.74 8.01 6.95
CA ILE A 198 -4.03 7.56 5.75
C ILE A 198 -4.14 6.04 5.60
N THR A 199 -4.00 5.55 4.38
CA THR A 199 -3.90 4.11 4.17
C THR A 199 -2.52 3.62 4.59
N ALA A 200 -2.37 2.35 5.00
CA ALA A 200 -1.05 1.78 5.33
C ALA A 200 -0.04 1.91 4.17
N HIS A 201 -0.50 1.80 2.92
CA HIS A 201 0.33 2.07 1.75
C HIS A 201 0.69 3.57 1.63
N GLY A 202 -0.27 4.48 1.86
CA GLY A 202 -0.01 5.92 1.88
C GLY A 202 0.88 6.36 3.06
N ALA A 203 0.94 5.55 4.11
CA ALA A 203 1.89 5.74 5.21
C ALA A 203 3.32 5.45 4.79
N GLN A 204 3.57 4.84 3.62
CA GLN A 204 4.93 4.52 3.17
C GLN A 204 5.82 5.77 3.07
N GLY A 205 6.85 5.86 3.92
CA GLY A 205 7.70 7.05 4.08
C GLY A 205 7.26 8.06 5.15
N ALA A 206 6.01 8.05 5.62
CA ALA A 206 5.56 8.91 6.72
C ALA A 206 6.05 8.41 8.09
N SER A 207 6.56 9.32 8.92
CA SER A 207 7.05 9.01 10.28
C SER A 207 6.61 10.08 11.27
N GLU A 208 5.57 9.78 12.02
CA GLU A 208 5.11 10.57 13.18
C GLU A 208 5.45 9.88 14.51
N PRO A 209 5.66 10.59 15.63
CA PRO A 209 5.92 9.97 16.93
C PRO A 209 4.84 9.00 17.41
N TYR A 210 3.56 9.28 17.12
CA TYR A 210 2.44 8.45 17.57
C TYR A 210 1.68 7.85 16.38
N ALA A 211 1.00 6.72 16.63
CA ALA A 211 0.06 6.15 15.66
C ALA A 211 -1.18 5.59 16.34
N ILE A 212 -2.31 5.67 15.62
CA ILE A 212 -3.53 4.94 15.94
C ILE A 212 -3.87 4.09 14.71
N ALA A 213 -3.84 2.77 14.85
CA ALA A 213 -4.11 1.84 13.77
C ALA A 213 -5.51 1.24 13.92
N LEU A 214 -6.31 1.34 12.87
CA LEU A 214 -7.56 0.62 12.72
C LEU A 214 -7.29 -0.71 12.00
N GLU A 215 -7.42 -1.78 12.75
CA GLU A 215 -7.13 -3.14 12.32
C GLU A 215 -8.35 -4.04 12.48
N GLY A 216 -8.28 -5.27 11.99
CA GLY A 216 -9.35 -6.23 12.25
C GLY A 216 -9.65 -7.26 11.18
N VAL A 217 -10.74 -8.00 11.41
CA VAL A 217 -11.15 -9.16 10.60
C VAL A 217 -12.62 -9.11 10.17
N ALA A 218 -13.34 -8.02 10.41
CA ALA A 218 -14.69 -7.84 9.90
C ALA A 218 -14.73 -7.14 8.52
N GLY A 219 -15.56 -7.67 7.63
CA GLY A 219 -15.80 -7.10 6.30
C GLY A 219 -14.53 -7.09 5.44
N GLY A 220 -14.29 -5.98 4.73
CA GLY A 220 -13.11 -5.86 3.86
C GLY A 220 -11.76 -5.89 4.60
N ARG A 221 -11.75 -5.67 5.93
CA ARG A 221 -10.51 -5.68 6.73
C ARG A 221 -9.90 -7.08 6.85
N GLU A 222 -10.73 -8.12 6.81
CA GLU A 222 -10.28 -9.52 6.82
C GLU A 222 -9.25 -9.80 5.72
N GLN A 223 -9.52 -9.32 4.51
CA GLN A 223 -8.64 -9.52 3.35
C GLN A 223 -7.32 -8.78 3.46
N MET A 224 -7.26 -7.75 4.31
CA MET A 224 -6.08 -6.93 4.54
C MET A 224 -5.30 -7.38 5.79
N ALA A 225 -5.82 -8.29 6.60
CA ALA A 225 -5.17 -8.77 7.81
C ALA A 225 -4.04 -9.75 7.46
N SER A 226 -2.81 -9.21 7.37
CA SER A 226 -1.61 -9.96 6.99
C SER A 226 -0.42 -9.54 7.86
N PHE A 227 0.65 -10.33 7.87
CA PHE A 227 1.87 -9.96 8.59
C PHE A 227 2.48 -8.66 8.03
N GLU A 228 2.53 -8.53 6.71
CA GLU A 228 3.09 -7.36 6.04
C GLU A 228 2.27 -6.09 6.32
N SER A 229 0.94 -6.19 6.35
CA SER A 229 0.08 -5.03 6.62
C SER A 229 0.23 -4.54 8.06
N ALA A 230 0.27 -5.46 9.03
CA ALA A 230 0.56 -5.16 10.42
C ALA A 230 1.99 -4.61 10.59
N TYR A 231 2.97 -5.18 9.89
CA TYR A 231 4.34 -4.71 9.90
C TYR A 231 4.43 -3.26 9.39
N VAL A 232 3.80 -2.93 8.26
CA VAL A 232 3.84 -1.57 7.71
C VAL A 232 3.17 -0.55 8.63
N ALA A 233 2.06 -0.94 9.29
CA ALA A 233 1.32 -0.08 10.20
C ALA A 233 2.05 0.15 11.54
N LEU A 234 2.69 -0.89 12.09
CA LEU A 234 3.20 -0.89 13.47
C LEU A 234 4.73 -0.75 13.59
N SER A 235 5.52 -1.17 12.60
CA SER A 235 6.99 -1.31 12.76
C SER A 235 7.79 -0.01 12.61
N ARG A 236 7.15 1.10 12.24
CA ARG A 236 7.84 2.39 12.09
C ARG A 236 8.31 2.90 13.45
N MET A 237 9.33 3.79 13.47
CA MET A 237 9.76 4.43 14.71
C MET A 237 8.60 5.24 15.30
N LYS A 238 7.97 4.67 16.33
CA LYS A 238 6.86 5.26 17.08
C LYS A 238 7.23 5.22 18.55
N GLN A 239 6.97 6.30 19.28
CA GLN A 239 7.01 6.29 20.74
C GLN A 239 5.83 5.49 21.30
N HIS A 240 4.68 5.51 20.63
CA HIS A 240 3.49 4.76 21.03
C HIS A 240 2.58 4.44 19.83
N VAL A 241 2.00 3.23 19.84
CA VAL A 241 0.98 2.80 18.88
C VAL A 241 -0.23 2.24 19.60
N GLN A 242 -1.40 2.79 19.31
CA GLN A 242 -2.68 2.27 19.77
C GLN A 242 -3.36 1.49 18.64
N VAL A 243 -3.80 0.27 18.90
CA VAL A 243 -4.54 -0.53 17.91
C VAL A 243 -6.00 -0.66 18.32
N TYR A 244 -6.89 -0.32 17.40
CA TYR A 244 -8.33 -0.52 17.49
C TYR A 244 -8.71 -1.66 16.55
N THR A 245 -9.21 -2.76 17.11
CA THR A 245 -9.63 -3.95 16.35
C THR A 245 -10.98 -4.45 16.82
N ASP A 246 -11.75 -5.06 15.91
CA ASP A 246 -13.01 -5.72 16.23
C ASP A 246 -12.81 -7.05 16.97
N SER A 247 -11.69 -7.73 16.73
CA SER A 247 -11.31 -8.95 17.45
C SER A 247 -9.80 -9.09 17.53
N ARG A 248 -9.24 -8.90 18.74
CA ARG A 248 -7.80 -9.07 18.98
C ARG A 248 -7.32 -10.47 18.63
N GLU A 249 -8.03 -11.50 19.12
CA GLU A 249 -7.68 -12.89 18.87
C GLU A 249 -7.81 -13.25 17.38
N GLY A 250 -8.88 -12.81 16.73
CA GLY A 250 -9.11 -13.06 15.30
C GLY A 250 -8.03 -12.41 14.44
N TRP A 251 -7.68 -11.16 14.72
CA TRP A 251 -6.66 -10.44 13.98
C TRP A 251 -5.25 -11.02 14.17
N ILE A 252 -4.87 -11.38 15.41
CA ILE A 252 -3.59 -12.07 15.67
C ILE A 252 -3.53 -13.40 14.92
N LYS A 253 -4.62 -14.18 14.94
CA LYS A 253 -4.70 -15.45 14.21
C LYS A 253 -4.54 -15.23 12.70
N ALA A 254 -5.21 -14.23 12.13
CA ALA A 254 -5.12 -13.90 10.71
C ALA A 254 -3.68 -13.54 10.30
N ILE A 255 -3.02 -12.68 11.09
CA ILE A 255 -1.62 -12.30 10.86
C ILE A 255 -0.68 -13.51 10.89
N GLN A 256 -0.83 -14.39 11.89
CA GLN A 256 0.03 -15.57 12.06
C GLN A 256 -0.12 -16.60 10.95
N HIS A 257 -1.28 -16.66 10.30
CA HIS A 257 -1.57 -17.60 9.22
C HIS A 257 -1.49 -16.93 7.84
N SER A 258 -0.93 -15.73 7.75
CA SER A 258 -0.74 -15.02 6.48
C SER A 258 0.17 -15.84 5.57
N PRO A 259 -0.31 -16.30 4.40
CA PRO A 259 0.51 -17.07 3.48
C PRO A 259 1.60 -16.19 2.87
N GLU A 260 2.82 -16.73 2.76
CA GLU A 260 3.87 -16.08 1.97
C GLU A 260 3.43 -15.97 0.51
N LYS A 261 3.68 -14.82 -0.11
CA LYS A 261 3.37 -14.63 -1.54
C LYS A 261 4.33 -15.46 -2.38
N ALA A 262 3.81 -16.48 -3.05
CA ALA A 262 4.57 -17.26 -4.02
C ALA A 262 4.78 -16.47 -5.31
N THR A 263 5.98 -16.57 -5.89
CA THR A 263 6.22 -16.07 -7.24
C THR A 263 5.69 -17.05 -8.28
N ALA A 264 5.44 -16.58 -9.51
CA ALA A 264 5.05 -17.47 -10.61
C ALA A 264 6.07 -18.60 -10.83
N HIS A 265 7.36 -18.33 -10.55
CA HIS A 265 8.41 -19.32 -10.61
C HIS A 265 8.27 -20.39 -9.53
N ASP A 266 7.98 -20.01 -8.27
CA ASP A 266 7.80 -20.98 -7.19
C ASP A 266 6.60 -21.93 -7.45
N ILE A 267 5.62 -21.49 -8.26
CA ILE A 267 4.46 -22.30 -8.66
C ILE A 267 4.76 -23.17 -9.89
N LEU A 268 5.44 -22.63 -10.91
CA LEU A 268 5.69 -23.30 -12.19
C LEU A 268 6.91 -24.24 -12.16
N GLU A 269 7.93 -23.89 -11.38
CA GLU A 269 9.08 -24.74 -11.07
C GLU A 269 9.05 -25.02 -9.56
N PRO A 270 8.06 -25.79 -9.05
CA PRO A 270 7.98 -26.09 -7.63
C PRO A 270 9.23 -26.84 -7.25
N ARG A 271 10.05 -26.19 -6.41
CA ARG A 271 11.24 -26.80 -5.86
C ARG A 271 10.81 -28.08 -5.17
N ASN A 272 11.65 -29.11 -5.28
CA ASN A 272 11.49 -30.26 -4.40
C ASN A 272 11.97 -29.83 -3.00
N ASP A 273 11.18 -29.00 -2.32
CA ASP A 273 11.54 -28.26 -1.10
C ASP A 273 12.06 -29.19 0.00
N ARG A 274 11.56 -30.43 0.02
CA ARG A 274 12.06 -31.47 0.92
C ARG A 274 13.52 -31.85 0.64
N ALA A 275 13.90 -31.96 -0.63
CA ALA A 275 15.27 -32.26 -1.04
C ALA A 275 16.20 -31.08 -0.78
N VAL A 276 15.76 -29.84 -1.07
CA VAL A 276 16.54 -28.62 -0.80
C VAL A 276 16.72 -28.41 0.70
N LYS A 277 15.67 -28.49 1.51
CA LYS A 277 15.78 -28.41 2.98
C LYS A 277 16.68 -29.51 3.56
N SER A 278 16.61 -30.72 3.02
CA SER A 278 17.51 -31.82 3.44
C SER A 278 18.96 -31.53 3.08
N ALA A 279 19.20 -30.94 1.91
CA ALA A 279 20.53 -30.51 1.48
C ALA A 279 21.07 -29.39 2.36
N ASP A 280 20.27 -28.37 2.68
CA ASP A 280 20.66 -27.26 3.56
C ASP A 280 21.00 -27.75 4.97
N LEU A 281 20.19 -28.65 5.53
CA LEU A 281 20.46 -29.26 6.83
C LEU A 281 21.75 -30.10 6.83
N LEU A 282 22.01 -30.84 5.75
CA LEU A 282 23.23 -31.64 5.62
C LEU A 282 24.46 -30.73 5.48
N PHE A 283 24.37 -29.68 4.68
CA PHE A 283 25.44 -28.71 4.45
C PHE A 283 25.72 -27.81 5.65
N GLY A 284 24.69 -27.46 6.43
CA GLY A 284 24.82 -26.71 7.67
C GLY A 284 25.57 -27.48 8.77
N ARG A 285 25.44 -28.82 8.78
CA ARG A 285 26.13 -29.71 9.73
C ARG A 285 27.51 -30.18 9.23
N ALA A 286 27.82 -29.98 7.96
CA ALA A 286 29.10 -30.34 7.36
C ALA A 286 30.22 -29.40 7.85
N ARG A 287 31.45 -29.91 7.93
CA ARG A 287 32.60 -29.14 8.38
C ARG A 287 33.31 -28.49 7.20
N PRO A 288 33.86 -27.27 7.34
CA PRO A 288 34.78 -26.71 6.35
C PRO A 288 35.89 -27.70 5.96
N LEU A 289 36.31 -27.67 4.69
CA LEU A 289 37.28 -28.63 4.16
C LEU A 289 38.65 -28.51 4.82
N ASP A 290 39.07 -27.30 5.18
CA ASP A 290 40.33 -27.00 5.87
C ASP A 290 40.37 -27.49 7.32
N GLU A 291 39.22 -27.66 7.97
CA GLU A 291 39.11 -28.15 9.34
C GLU A 291 39.31 -29.67 9.49
N THR A 292 39.29 -30.44 8.39
CA THR A 292 39.42 -31.91 8.43
C THR A 292 40.64 -32.40 7.67
N ALA A 293 41.31 -33.45 8.15
CA ALA A 293 42.49 -33.99 7.47
C ALA A 293 42.17 -34.50 6.05
N ALA A 294 41.02 -35.16 5.88
CA ALA A 294 40.52 -35.62 4.60
C ALA A 294 40.13 -34.45 3.67
N GLY A 295 39.48 -33.41 4.20
CA GLY A 295 39.14 -32.21 3.43
C GLY A 295 40.37 -31.43 2.97
N ARG A 296 41.42 -31.32 3.81
CA ARG A 296 42.71 -30.72 3.42
C ARG A 296 43.40 -31.50 2.31
N ALA A 297 43.35 -32.84 2.36
CA ALA A 297 43.87 -33.68 1.30
C ALA A 297 43.11 -33.47 -0.02
N ALA A 298 41.78 -33.36 0.03
CA ALA A 298 40.95 -33.07 -1.14
C ALA A 298 41.26 -31.69 -1.74
N LEU A 299 41.46 -30.66 -0.91
CA LEU A 299 41.89 -29.32 -1.37
C LEU A 299 43.27 -29.36 -2.04
N GLN A 300 44.22 -30.12 -1.49
CA GLN A 300 45.55 -30.28 -2.07
C GLN A 300 45.51 -30.98 -3.44
N GLN A 301 44.75 -32.07 -3.56
CA GLN A 301 44.57 -32.78 -4.82
C GLN A 301 43.90 -31.93 -5.90
N SER A 302 43.03 -31.02 -5.48
CA SER A 302 42.32 -30.11 -6.39
C SER A 302 43.10 -28.83 -6.73
N GLY A 303 44.34 -28.68 -6.24
CA GLY A 303 45.17 -27.48 -6.47
C GLY A 303 44.70 -26.23 -5.71
N LEU A 304 43.80 -26.38 -4.73
CA LEU A 304 43.18 -25.30 -3.95
C LEU A 304 43.80 -25.16 -2.54
N ALA A 305 45.02 -25.65 -2.35
CA ALA A 305 45.68 -25.78 -1.05
C ALA A 305 45.86 -24.47 -0.24
N GLN A 306 45.71 -23.30 -0.89
CA GLN A 306 45.80 -21.97 -0.26
C GLN A 306 44.52 -21.11 -0.47
N GLY A 307 43.47 -21.66 -1.07
CA GLY A 307 42.24 -20.92 -1.40
C GLY A 307 41.10 -21.17 -0.41
N SER A 308 40.24 -20.16 -0.24
CA SER A 308 38.92 -20.34 0.39
C SER A 308 38.03 -21.16 -0.54
N SER A 309 37.48 -22.28 -0.05
CA SER A 309 36.55 -23.11 -0.80
C SER A 309 35.15 -23.00 -0.20
N PRO A 310 34.09 -22.84 -1.01
CA PRO A 310 32.72 -22.94 -0.54
C PRO A 310 32.34 -24.40 -0.20
N GLY A 311 33.21 -25.37 -0.49
CA GLY A 311 32.95 -26.77 -0.20
C GLY A 311 33.08 -27.15 1.27
N LYS A 312 32.33 -28.17 1.67
CA LYS A 312 32.35 -28.73 3.03
C LYS A 312 32.51 -30.24 3.02
N PHE A 313 33.22 -30.76 4.01
CA PHE A 313 33.39 -32.18 4.24
C PHE A 313 32.19 -32.78 4.99
N ILE A 314 31.59 -33.82 4.42
CA ILE A 314 30.58 -34.65 5.06
C ILE A 314 31.23 -35.96 5.50
N SER A 315 31.23 -36.20 6.81
CA SER A 315 31.73 -37.45 7.37
C SER A 315 30.81 -38.64 7.03
N PRO A 316 31.37 -39.85 6.91
CA PRO A 316 30.58 -41.07 6.71
C PRO A 316 29.48 -41.22 7.76
N GLY A 317 28.29 -41.59 7.32
CA GLY A 317 27.15 -41.84 8.18
C GLY A 317 26.18 -42.84 7.56
N LYS A 318 25.09 -43.14 8.27
CA LYS A 318 24.13 -44.18 7.88
C LYS A 318 23.50 -43.97 6.49
N LYS A 319 23.35 -42.71 6.06
CA LYS A 319 22.77 -42.33 4.75
C LYS A 319 23.81 -42.17 3.65
N TYR A 320 25.05 -41.79 4.01
CA TYR A 320 26.18 -41.59 3.10
C TYR A 320 27.38 -42.34 3.69
N PRO A 321 27.55 -43.64 3.37
CA PRO A 321 28.53 -44.49 4.05
C PRO A 321 29.99 -44.17 3.66
N GLN A 322 30.20 -43.38 2.61
CA GLN A 322 31.51 -42.88 2.20
C GLN A 322 31.64 -41.39 2.54
N PRO A 323 32.87 -40.87 2.76
CA PRO A 323 33.07 -39.44 2.92
C PRO A 323 32.71 -38.73 1.61
N HIS A 324 32.21 -37.50 1.69
CA HIS A 324 31.90 -36.70 0.51
C HIS A 324 32.34 -35.25 0.70
N VAL A 325 32.72 -34.61 -0.39
CA VAL A 325 32.80 -33.16 -0.51
C VAL A 325 31.46 -32.64 -1.02
N ALA A 326 30.81 -31.79 -0.23
CA ALA A 326 29.59 -31.09 -0.61
C ALA A 326 29.93 -29.70 -1.15
N LEU A 327 29.44 -29.37 -2.34
CA LEU A 327 29.47 -28.03 -2.90
C LEU A 327 28.04 -27.47 -2.97
N PRO A 328 27.83 -26.17 -2.69
CA PRO A 328 26.52 -25.55 -2.89
C PRO A 328 26.16 -25.60 -4.38
N ALA A 329 24.98 -26.11 -4.69
CA ALA A 329 24.44 -26.13 -6.04
C ALA A 329 23.47 -24.96 -6.19
N PHE A 330 23.56 -24.25 -7.31
CA PHE A 330 22.67 -23.16 -7.66
C PHE A 330 21.96 -23.49 -8.97
N ASP A 331 20.72 -23.04 -9.10
CA ASP A 331 20.00 -23.12 -10.37
C ASP A 331 20.56 -22.11 -11.38
N LYS A 332 20.06 -22.17 -12.62
CA LYS A 332 20.41 -21.26 -13.72
C LYS A 332 20.24 -19.76 -13.39
N ASN A 333 19.55 -19.44 -12.29
CA ASN A 333 19.27 -18.07 -11.84
C ASN A 333 20.06 -17.69 -10.58
N GLY A 334 20.97 -18.54 -10.10
CA GLY A 334 21.82 -18.27 -8.94
C GLY A 334 21.13 -18.48 -7.59
N LYS A 335 19.92 -19.06 -7.53
CA LYS A 335 19.24 -19.37 -6.27
C LYS A 335 19.67 -20.77 -5.81
N ALA A 336 19.86 -20.97 -4.50
CA ALA A 336 20.30 -22.26 -3.95
C ALA A 336 19.34 -23.39 -4.37
N ALA A 337 19.88 -24.43 -4.98
CA ALA A 337 19.16 -25.56 -5.59
C ALA A 337 19.50 -26.91 -4.95
N GLY A 338 20.29 -26.90 -3.87
CA GLY A 338 20.71 -28.07 -3.11
C GLY A 338 22.23 -28.12 -2.96
N ILE A 339 22.76 -29.33 -2.85
CA ILE A 339 24.20 -29.57 -2.78
C ILE A 339 24.61 -30.64 -3.78
N TRP A 340 25.75 -30.44 -4.40
CA TRP A 340 26.42 -31.46 -5.19
C TRP A 340 27.39 -32.23 -4.29
N LEU A 341 27.28 -33.55 -4.29
CA LEU A 341 28.15 -34.44 -3.51
C LEU A 341 29.16 -35.09 -4.44
N SER A 342 30.44 -34.83 -4.21
CA SER A 342 31.55 -35.59 -4.78
C SER A 342 32.01 -36.62 -3.75
N PRO A 343 32.06 -37.92 -4.07
CA PRO A 343 32.65 -38.94 -3.21
C PRO A 343 34.16 -38.74 -3.04
#